data_AF-A0A3P0NFF6-F1
#
_entry.id   AF-A0A3P0NFF6-F1
#
_cell.length_a   1.000
_cell.length_b   1.000
_cell.length_c   1.000
_cell.angle_alpha   90.00
_cell.angle_beta   90.00
_cell.angle_gamma   90.00
#
_symmetry.space_group_name_H-M   'P 1'
#
loop_
_entity.id
_entity.type
_entity.pdbx_description
1 polymer ?
#
loop_
_entity_poly.entity_id
_entity_poly.type
_entity_poly.pdbx_seq_one_letter_code
_entity_poly.pdbx_strand_id
1 'polypeptide(L)'
;MNVLRFAVATAAAALLSPAFAQTDATVPAQGLTRAEVIAQLKQAYLDGELPTNDGNYPPNAATRARNRELVQAVQPAWLAQTPQAPQMVTQQ
;
A
#
# COMPACT_ATOMS: atom_id res chain seq x y z
N MET A 1 59.11 -53.81 10.87
CA MET A 1 58.23 -53.82 12.05
C MET A 1 57.94 -52.38 12.48
N ASN A 2 56.66 -52.09 12.67
CA ASN A 2 55.99 -51.08 13.50
C ASN A 2 56.24 -49.56 13.35
N VAL A 3 55.23 -48.91 12.75
CA VAL A 3 54.43 -47.73 13.17
C VAL A 3 55.02 -46.64 14.06
N LEU A 4 54.80 -45.36 13.69
CA LEU A 4 53.83 -44.49 14.38
C LEU A 4 53.49 -43.24 13.54
N ARG A 5 52.19 -43.01 13.37
CA ARG A 5 51.61 -41.82 12.74
C ARG A 5 51.40 -40.77 13.84
N PHE A 6 51.84 -39.54 13.63
CA PHE A 6 51.45 -38.40 14.47
C PHE A 6 50.41 -37.57 13.71
N ALA A 7 49.16 -37.68 14.16
CA ALA A 7 48.06 -36.82 13.76
C ALA A 7 48.06 -35.58 14.66
N VAL A 8 47.98 -34.37 14.09
CA VAL A 8 47.51 -33.17 14.80
C VAL A 8 46.65 -32.30 13.89
N ALA A 9 45.38 -32.27 14.27
CA ALA A 9 44.33 -31.26 14.16
C ALA A 9 44.47 -30.09 13.18
N THR A 10 43.40 -29.83 12.41
CA THR A 10 42.88 -28.47 12.23
C THR A 10 41.42 -28.45 11.75
N ALA A 11 40.62 -27.74 12.55
CA ALA A 11 39.35 -27.08 12.23
C ALA A 11 38.22 -27.89 11.60
N ALA A 12 37.31 -28.38 12.46
CA ALA A 12 35.90 -28.47 12.10
C ALA A 12 35.39 -27.06 11.77
N ALA A 13 35.34 -26.71 10.49
CA ALA A 13 34.62 -25.53 10.04
C ALA A 13 33.13 -25.79 10.30
N ALA A 14 32.61 -25.19 11.38
CA ALA A 14 31.18 -25.16 11.64
C ALA A 14 30.49 -24.60 10.39
N LEU A 15 29.73 -25.46 9.71
CA LEU A 15 28.80 -25.06 8.66
C LEU A 15 27.77 -24.15 9.33
N LEU A 16 28.07 -22.85 9.40
CA LEU A 16 27.11 -21.81 9.68
C LEU A 16 26.17 -21.79 8.48
N SER A 17 25.17 -22.65 8.49
CA SER A 17 24.03 -22.55 7.58
C SER A 17 23.48 -21.14 7.73
N PRO A 18 23.51 -20.30 6.68
CA PRO A 18 22.80 -19.05 6.74
C PRO A 18 21.31 -19.38 6.85
N ALA A 19 20.76 -19.30 8.06
CA ALA A 19 19.33 -19.35 8.29
C ALA A 19 18.72 -18.00 7.89
N PHE A 20 18.83 -17.64 6.61
CA PHE A 20 18.00 -16.59 6.05
C PHE A 20 16.60 -17.16 5.90
N ALA A 21 15.60 -16.45 6.43
CA ALA A 21 14.22 -16.75 6.10
C ALA A 21 14.06 -16.65 4.58
N GLN A 22 13.73 -17.76 3.91
CA GLN A 22 13.20 -17.72 2.55
C GLN A 22 11.86 -17.00 2.62
N THR A 23 11.88 -15.68 2.50
CA THR A 23 10.68 -14.95 2.10
C THR A 23 10.38 -15.41 0.68
N ASP A 24 9.21 -16.00 0.48
CA ASP A 24 8.68 -16.23 -0.86
C ASP A 24 8.94 -14.97 -1.68
N ALA A 25 9.70 -15.10 -2.77
CA ALA A 25 10.01 -13.99 -3.67
C ALA A 25 8.77 -13.66 -4.51
N THR A 26 7.61 -13.55 -3.86
CA THR A 26 6.42 -12.96 -4.43
C THR A 26 6.79 -11.52 -4.70
N VAL A 27 6.87 -11.18 -5.99
CA VAL A 27 6.97 -9.78 -6.41
C VAL A 27 5.88 -9.03 -5.66
N PRO A 28 6.22 -8.05 -4.80
CA PRO A 28 5.19 -7.31 -4.08
C PRO A 28 4.24 -6.76 -5.13
N ALA A 29 2.95 -7.05 -4.99
CA ALA A 29 1.93 -6.52 -5.88
C ALA A 29 2.19 -5.03 -6.04
N GLN A 30 2.33 -4.57 -7.29
CA GLN A 30 2.60 -3.16 -7.53
C GLN A 30 1.43 -2.37 -6.94
N GLY A 31 1.71 -1.63 -5.88
CA GLY A 31 0.71 -0.81 -5.23
C GLY A 31 0.22 0.29 -6.17
N LEU A 32 -0.87 0.95 -5.75
CA LEU A 32 -1.40 2.08 -6.48
C LEU A 32 -0.33 3.15 -6.73
N THR A 33 -0.24 3.57 -7.99
CA THR A 33 0.56 4.72 -8.37
C THR A 33 0.00 5.97 -7.71
N ARG A 34 0.86 6.98 -7.51
CA ARG A 34 0.44 8.27 -6.97
C ARG A 34 -0.71 8.89 -7.77
N ALA A 35 -0.72 8.71 -9.09
CA ALA A 35 -1.77 9.25 -9.95
C ALA A 35 -3.13 8.59 -9.67
N GLU A 36 -3.15 7.27 -9.48
CA GLU A 36 -4.37 6.53 -9.15
C GLU A 36 -4.88 6.87 -7.75
N VAL A 37 -3.99 7.04 -6.77
CA VAL A 37 -4.38 7.49 -5.42
C VAL A 37 -5.04 8.87 -5.48
N ILE A 38 -4.46 9.80 -6.23
CA ILE A 38 -5.05 11.15 -6.41
C ILE A 38 -6.42 11.06 -7.08
N ALA A 39 -6.58 10.19 -8.09
CA ALA A 39 -7.87 9.99 -8.75
C ALA A 39 -8.94 9.44 -7.77
N GLN A 40 -8.59 8.46 -6.94
CA GLN A 40 -9.49 7.91 -5.93
C GLN A 40 -9.86 8.95 -4.87
N LEU A 41 -8.91 9.76 -4.41
CA LEU A 41 -9.20 10.83 -3.46
C LEU A 41 -10.17 11.86 -4.02
N LYS A 42 -9.99 12.27 -5.28
CA LYS A 42 -10.94 13.16 -5.97
C LYS A 42 -12.33 12.56 -6.01
N GLN A 43 -12.45 11.26 -6.30
CA GLN A 43 -13.73 10.58 -6.30
C GLN A 43 -14.36 10.53 -4.90
N ALA A 44 -13.58 10.23 -3.87
CA ALA A 44 -14.06 10.22 -2.49
C ALA A 44 -14.57 11.61 -2.03
N TYR A 45 -13.98 12.71 -2.52
CA TYR A 45 -14.52 14.05 -2.32
C TYR A 45 -15.89 14.23 -2.99
N LEU A 46 -16.04 13.75 -4.23
CA LEU A 46 -17.29 13.83 -4.98
C LEU A 46 -18.41 12.98 -4.39
N ASP A 47 -18.07 11.83 -3.80
CA ASP A 47 -19.02 10.96 -3.10
C ASP A 47 -19.42 11.51 -1.72
N GLY A 48 -18.59 12.41 -1.17
CA GLY A 48 -18.77 13.03 0.14
C GLY A 48 -18.22 12.18 1.29
N GLU A 49 -17.40 11.17 1.00
CA GLU A 49 -16.82 10.25 1.98
C GLU A 49 -15.71 10.89 2.81
N LEU A 50 -15.02 11.90 2.26
CA LEU A 50 -13.93 12.55 2.97
C LEU A 50 -14.48 13.50 4.05
N PRO A 51 -14.13 13.28 5.34
CA PRO A 51 -14.59 14.12 6.43
C PRO A 51 -13.91 15.50 6.36
N THR A 52 -14.62 16.53 6.82
CA THR A 52 -14.10 17.89 6.97
C THR A 52 -13.50 18.15 8.36
N ASN A 53 -13.62 17.19 9.28
CA ASN A 53 -13.12 17.22 10.65
C ASN A 53 -12.81 15.79 11.15
N ASP A 54 -11.84 15.66 12.04
CA ASP A 54 -11.23 14.39 12.50
C ASP A 54 -12.17 13.48 13.31
N GLY A 55 -13.31 14.00 13.80
CA GLY A 55 -14.21 13.26 14.70
C GLY A 55 -15.38 12.50 14.04
N ASN A 56 -15.56 12.60 12.72
CA ASN A 56 -16.78 12.17 12.05
C ASN A 56 -16.57 11.00 11.06
N TYR A 57 -15.63 10.10 11.36
CA TYR A 57 -15.33 8.94 10.51
C TYR A 57 -15.82 7.61 11.11
N PRO A 58 -16.50 6.75 10.32
CA PRO A 58 -16.99 6.99 8.96
C PRO A 58 -18.19 7.97 8.94
N PRO A 59 -18.34 8.79 7.88
CA PRO A 59 -19.41 9.79 7.82
C PRO A 59 -20.79 9.13 7.68
N ASN A 60 -21.77 9.62 8.44
CA ASN A 60 -23.17 9.26 8.23
C ASN A 60 -23.71 9.88 6.93
N ALA A 61 -24.91 9.46 6.50
CA ALA A 61 -25.50 9.90 5.24
C ALA A 61 -25.72 11.42 5.15
N ALA A 62 -26.10 12.08 6.26
CA ALA A 62 -26.29 13.52 6.30
C ALA A 62 -24.95 14.27 6.15
N THR A 63 -23.90 13.79 6.83
CA THR A 63 -22.54 14.31 6.67
C THR A 63 -22.06 14.16 5.23
N ARG A 64 -22.30 13.01 4.57
CA ARG A 64 -21.93 12.83 3.16
C ARG A 64 -22.67 13.78 2.23
N ALA A 65 -23.97 13.97 2.43
CA ALA A 65 -24.75 14.94 1.64
C ALA A 65 -24.18 16.36 1.80
N ARG A 66 -23.90 16.77 3.04
CA ARG A 66 -23.28 18.06 3.33
C ARG A 66 -21.91 18.22 2.69
N ASN A 67 -21.07 17.19 2.73
CA ASN A 67 -19.75 17.22 2.12
C ASN A 67 -19.83 17.42 0.60
N ARG A 68 -20.78 16.76 -0.09
CA ARG A 68 -21.00 16.97 -1.53
C ARG A 68 -21.45 18.40 -1.84
N GLU A 69 -22.35 18.96 -1.04
CA GLU A 69 -22.75 20.38 -1.16
C GLU A 69 -21.56 21.31 -1.02
N LEU A 70 -20.66 21.06 -0.06
CA LEU A 70 -19.47 21.88 0.17
C LEU A 70 -18.51 21.83 -1.02
N VAL A 71 -18.26 20.65 -1.59
CA VAL A 71 -17.41 20.51 -2.79
C VAL A 71 -18.00 21.30 -3.96
N GLN A 72 -19.32 21.23 -4.17
CA GLN A 72 -20.01 22.00 -5.20
C GLN A 72 -20.01 23.50 -4.93
N ALA A 73 -20.12 23.94 -3.67
CA ALA A 73 -20.11 25.35 -3.31
C ALA A 73 -18.72 25.98 -3.47
N VAL A 74 -17.67 25.25 -3.07
CA VAL A 74 -16.28 25.72 -3.14
C VAL A 74 -15.73 25.66 -4.57
N GLN A 75 -16.15 24.66 -5.36
CA GLN A 75 -15.63 24.41 -6.71
C GLN A 75 -14.10 24.43 -6.76
N PRO A 76 -13.43 23.47 -6.10
CA PRO A 76 -11.98 23.50 -6.03
C PRO A 76 -11.35 23.41 -7.43
N ALA A 77 -10.19 24.03 -7.63
CA ALA A 77 -9.56 24.14 -8.96
C ALA A 77 -9.34 22.78 -9.65
N TRP A 78 -9.10 21.72 -8.87
CA TRP A 78 -8.94 20.36 -9.40
C TRP A 78 -10.23 19.77 -10.00
N LEU A 79 -11.41 20.27 -9.62
CA LEU A 79 -12.71 19.80 -10.09
C LEU A 79 -12.87 20.03 -11.59
N ALA A 80 -12.51 21.22 -12.07
CA ALA A 80 -12.52 21.56 -13.49
C ALA A 80 -11.52 20.71 -14.32
N GLN A 81 -10.50 20.17 -13.66
CA GLN A 81 -9.42 19.39 -14.26
C GLN A 81 -9.58 17.89 -14.04
N THR A 82 -10.75 17.46 -13.55
CA THR A 82 -11.04 16.04 -13.35
C THR A 82 -11.91 15.61 -14.52
N PRO A 83 -11.34 14.99 -15.57
CA PRO A 83 -12.14 14.22 -16.50
C PRO A 83 -12.93 13.21 -15.66
N GLN A 84 -14.22 13.04 -15.96
CA GLN A 84 -15.00 11.95 -15.38
C GLN A 84 -14.21 10.66 -15.66
N ALA A 85 -13.58 10.10 -14.62
CA ALA A 85 -12.71 8.95 -14.81
C ALA A 85 -13.55 7.83 -15.42
N PRO A 86 -13.04 7.11 -16.44
CA PRO A 86 -13.65 5.86 -16.85
C PRO A 86 -13.77 5.02 -15.59
N GLN A 87 -15.00 4.59 -15.31
CA GLN A 87 -15.34 3.75 -14.18
C GLN A 87 -14.30 2.64 -14.15
N MET A 88 -13.46 2.59 -13.12
CA MET A 88 -12.58 1.46 -12.91
C MET A 88 -13.51 0.29 -12.63
N VAL A 89 -13.88 -0.42 -13.70
CA VAL A 89 -14.60 -1.67 -13.65
C VAL A 89 -13.76 -2.55 -12.75
N THR A 90 -14.26 -2.78 -11.54
CA THR A 90 -13.76 -3.81 -10.65
C THR A 90 -13.98 -5.13 -11.39
N GLN A 91 -13.00 -5.54 -12.19
CA GLN A 91 -12.93 -6.87 -12.78
C GLN A 91 -12.76 -7.83 -11.60
N GLN A 92 -13.88 -8.41 -11.18
CA GLN A 92 -13.94 -9.60 -10.33
C GLN A 92 -13.72 -10.86 -11.17
#